data_AF-A0A9Q0BH37-F1
#
_entry.id   AF-A0A9Q0BH37-F1
#
_cell.length_a   1.000
_cell.length_b   1.000
_cell.length_c   1.000
_cell.angle_alpha   90.00
_cell.angle_beta   90.00
_cell.angle_gamma   90.00
#
_symmetry.space_group_name_H-M   'P 1'
#
loop_
_entity.id
_entity.type
_entity.pdbx_description
1 polymer ?
#
loop_
_entity_poly.entity_id
_entity_poly.type
_entity_poly.pdbx_seq_one_letter_code
_entity_poly.pdbx_strand_id
1 'polypeptide(L)'
;MAATVDLSGKGMLCVMSRISRNDMLDEETFLRWYDNEHIAEIMRTSGVTSARRFVDVNPSADKPYLAMYAMDDIAFVKSDEFRGIQFKSASLPGSGVIYDLADLDVRNDRLVQVYDPRSKGKGHTRSLVLNQVELGGGISDQEFDTWFRDEVGRCGSV
;
A
#
# COMPACT_ATOMS: atom_id res chain seq x y z
N MET A 1 -2.82 7.75 25.33
CA MET A 1 -2.54 6.31 25.17
C MET A 1 -3.03 5.95 23.78
N ALA A 2 -2.14 5.75 22.81
CA ALA A 2 -2.56 5.27 21.50
C ALA A 2 -3.20 3.89 21.70
N ALA A 3 -4.46 3.73 21.29
CA ALA A 3 -5.09 2.42 21.31
C ALA A 3 -4.23 1.48 20.46
N THR A 4 -3.81 0.34 21.03
CA THR A 4 -3.21 -0.73 20.25
C THR A 4 -4.27 -1.21 19.26
N VAL A 5 -4.19 -0.75 18.02
CA VAL A 5 -5.07 -1.18 16.95
C VAL A 5 -4.78 -2.66 16.70
N ASP A 6 -5.74 -3.52 16.99
CA ASP A 6 -5.64 -4.91 16.58
C ASP A 6 -5.65 -4.97 15.04
N LEU A 7 -4.62 -5.60 14.48
CA LEU A 7 -4.47 -5.80 13.04
C LEU A 7 -5.17 -7.11 12.71
N SER A 8 -6.48 -7.01 12.47
CA SER A 8 -7.34 -8.11 12.04
C SER A 8 -8.43 -7.60 11.08
N GLY A 9 -8.97 -8.52 10.27
CA GLY A 9 -10.00 -8.24 9.28
C GLY A 9 -9.45 -7.66 7.97
N LYS A 10 -10.33 -7.33 7.03
CA LYS A 10 -9.92 -6.88 5.68
C LYS A 10 -8.95 -5.70 5.75
N GLY A 11 -7.95 -5.69 4.89
CA GLY A 11 -6.98 -4.62 4.85
C GLY A 11 -6.11 -4.66 3.60
N MET A 12 -5.10 -3.81 3.60
CA MET A 12 -4.18 -3.65 2.49
C MET A 12 -2.78 -3.31 2.97
N LEU A 13 -1.78 -3.84 2.28
CA LEU A 13 -0.41 -3.37 2.36
C LEU A 13 -0.17 -2.36 1.25
N CYS A 14 0.23 -1.14 1.61
CA CYS A 14 0.60 -0.08 0.68
C CYS A 14 2.11 0.13 0.76
N VAL A 15 2.81 0.09 -0.37
CA VAL A 15 4.25 0.33 -0.46
C VAL A 15 4.50 1.47 -1.43
N MET A 16 4.87 2.63 -0.92
CA MET A 16 5.38 3.74 -1.74
C MET A 16 6.90 3.66 -1.78
N SER A 17 7.52 3.86 -2.94
CA SER A 17 8.97 3.69 -3.04
C SER A 17 9.63 4.62 -4.04
N ARG A 18 10.93 4.82 -3.83
CA ARG A 18 11.86 5.48 -4.75
C ARG A 18 13.20 4.75 -4.73
N ILE A 19 13.84 4.64 -5.89
CA ILE A 19 15.22 4.16 -5.97
C ILE A 19 16.14 5.19 -5.30
N SER A 20 16.84 4.77 -4.25
CA SER A 20 17.75 5.62 -3.47
C SER A 20 19.20 5.51 -3.96
N ARG A 21 19.56 4.39 -4.59
CA ARG A 21 20.88 4.12 -5.18
C ARG A 21 20.82 4.06 -6.71
N ASN A 22 20.50 5.20 -7.34
CA ASN A 22 20.45 5.33 -8.80
C ASN A 22 21.81 5.10 -9.48
N ASP A 23 22.91 5.12 -8.70
CA ASP A 23 24.25 4.73 -9.15
C ASP A 23 24.43 3.21 -9.27
N MET A 24 23.55 2.41 -8.66
CA MET A 24 23.62 0.95 -8.65
C MET A 24 22.42 0.28 -9.33
N LEU A 25 21.22 0.83 -9.16
CA LEU A 25 19.97 0.24 -9.63
C LEU A 25 19.28 1.20 -10.60
N ASP A 26 19.07 0.76 -11.83
CA ASP A 26 18.22 1.46 -12.80
C ASP A 26 16.73 1.08 -12.65
N GLU A 27 15.87 1.96 -13.18
CA GLU A 27 14.42 1.78 -13.13
C GLU A 27 13.96 0.50 -13.83
N GLU A 28 14.53 0.16 -14.98
CA GLU A 28 14.12 -1.03 -15.74
C GLU A 28 14.34 -2.31 -14.92
N THR A 29 15.48 -2.42 -14.26
CA THR A 29 15.84 -3.53 -13.38
C THR A 29 14.94 -3.57 -12.16
N PHE A 30 14.67 -2.42 -11.54
CA PHE A 30 13.74 -2.33 -10.40
C PHE A 30 12.33 -2.81 -10.80
N LEU A 31 11.79 -2.30 -11.91
CA LEU A 31 10.45 -2.65 -12.37
C LEU A 31 10.35 -4.12 -12.79
N ARG A 32 11.38 -4.66 -13.46
CA ARG A 32 11.47 -6.07 -13.85
C ARG A 32 11.51 -7.01 -12.66
N TRP A 33 12.32 -6.71 -11.64
CA TRP A 33 12.33 -7.48 -10.39
C TRP A 33 10.96 -7.48 -9.74
N TYR A 34 10.31 -6.31 -9.68
CA TYR A 34 8.99 -6.18 -9.09
C TYR A 34 7.93 -7.01 -9.82
N ASP A 35 7.89 -6.92 -11.16
CA ASP A 35 6.86 -7.55 -11.99
C ASP A 35 7.04 -9.07 -12.11
N ASN A 36 8.27 -9.52 -12.33
CA ASN A 36 8.54 -10.90 -12.69
C ASN A 36 8.89 -11.78 -11.49
N GLU A 37 9.29 -11.19 -10.37
CA GLU A 37 9.76 -11.94 -9.20
C GLU A 37 8.94 -11.60 -7.95
N HIS A 38 9.00 -10.36 -7.49
CA HIS A 38 8.48 -9.99 -6.17
C HIS A 38 6.95 -10.07 -6.08
N ILE A 39 6.21 -9.51 -7.05
CA ILE A 39 4.74 -9.62 -7.06
C ILE A 39 4.31 -11.08 -7.21
N ALA A 40 4.96 -11.85 -8.10
CA ALA A 40 4.64 -13.25 -8.31
C ALA A 40 4.84 -14.07 -7.02
N GLU A 41 5.89 -13.77 -6.26
CA GLU A 41 6.11 -14.37 -4.95
C GLU A 41 5.01 -14.02 -3.95
N ILE A 42 4.69 -12.73 -3.79
CA ILE A 42 3.64 -12.27 -2.87
C ILE A 42 2.29 -12.90 -3.22
N MET A 43 1.95 -12.97 -4.51
CA MET A 43 0.70 -13.55 -5.00
C MET A 43 0.60 -15.08 -4.81
N ARG A 44 1.72 -15.77 -4.53
CA ARG A 44 1.69 -17.20 -4.16
C ARG A 44 1.37 -17.42 -2.68
N THR A 45 1.43 -16.38 -1.85
CA THR A 45 1.10 -16.50 -0.43
C THR A 45 -0.40 -16.72 -0.24
N SER A 46 -0.78 -17.29 0.90
CA SER A 46 -2.18 -17.54 1.23
C SER A 46 -2.96 -16.27 1.61
N GLY A 47 -2.27 -15.20 2.03
CA GLY A 47 -2.91 -14.01 2.59
C GLY A 47 -3.25 -12.89 1.60
N VAL A 48 -2.57 -12.84 0.44
CA VAL A 48 -2.75 -11.75 -0.54
C VAL A 48 -3.70 -12.16 -1.66
N THR A 49 -4.78 -11.41 -1.81
CA THR A 49 -5.87 -11.69 -2.76
C THR A 49 -5.70 -11.00 -4.11
N SER A 50 -5.02 -9.85 -4.14
CA SER A 50 -4.72 -9.13 -5.37
C SER A 50 -3.59 -8.13 -5.17
N ALA A 51 -2.86 -7.86 -6.26
CA ALA A 51 -1.84 -6.83 -6.34
C ALA A 51 -2.18 -5.79 -7.42
N ARG A 52 -1.80 -4.54 -7.18
CA ARG A 52 -1.81 -3.45 -8.15
C ARG A 52 -0.53 -2.64 -8.01
N ARG A 53 0.02 -2.18 -9.13
CA ARG A 53 1.20 -1.31 -9.15
C ARG A 53 0.92 -0.08 -10.01
N PHE A 54 1.46 1.04 -9.59
CA PHE A 54 1.32 2.33 -10.26
C PHE A 54 2.70 2.99 -10.34
N VAL A 55 2.89 3.75 -11.41
CA VAL A 55 4.01 4.67 -11.61
C VAL A 55 3.42 6.06 -11.68
N ASP A 56 4.02 7.00 -10.94
CA ASP A 56 3.63 8.39 -10.98
C ASP A 56 3.90 8.96 -12.38
N VAL A 57 2.97 9.77 -12.87
CA VAL A 57 3.11 10.46 -14.15
C VAL A 57 4.19 11.55 -14.09
N ASN A 58 4.52 12.02 -12.88
CA ASN A 58 5.65 12.90 -12.62
C ASN A 58 6.85 12.07 -12.13
N PRO A 59 7.89 11.88 -12.96
CA PRO A 59 9.07 11.11 -12.57
C PRO A 59 9.92 11.77 -11.47
N SER A 60 9.67 13.05 -11.17
CA SER A 60 10.35 13.77 -10.08
C SER A 60 9.59 13.74 -8.75
N ALA A 61 8.49 12.99 -8.65
CA ALA A 61 7.81 12.76 -7.38
C ALA A 61 8.76 12.08 -6.37
N ASP A 62 8.61 12.36 -5.07
CA ASP A 62 9.54 11.83 -4.06
C ASP A 62 9.49 10.30 -3.94
N LYS A 63 8.31 9.68 -4.11
CA LYS A 63 8.13 8.23 -4.18
C LYS A 63 7.26 7.86 -5.38
N PRO A 64 7.83 7.77 -6.60
CA PRO A 64 7.06 7.66 -7.83
C PRO A 64 6.46 6.27 -8.06
N TYR A 65 6.75 5.28 -7.21
CA TYR A 65 6.21 3.92 -7.37
C TYR A 65 5.29 3.58 -6.20
N LEU A 66 4.12 3.02 -6.52
CA LEU A 66 3.16 2.51 -5.53
C LEU A 66 2.80 1.06 -5.83
N ALA A 67 2.90 0.19 -4.84
CA ALA A 67 2.33 -1.15 -4.87
C ALA A 67 1.27 -1.30 -3.78
N MET A 68 0.18 -2.00 -4.10
CA MET A 68 -0.97 -2.22 -3.22
C MET A 68 -1.33 -3.70 -3.23
N TYR A 69 -1.44 -4.30 -2.05
CA TYR A 69 -1.75 -5.71 -1.87
C TYR A 69 -2.97 -5.88 -0.96
N ALA A 70 -4.09 -6.31 -1.52
CA ALA A 70 -5.32 -6.49 -0.75
C ALA A 70 -5.32 -7.83 -0.01
N MET A 71 -5.76 -7.83 1.25
CA MET A 71 -5.82 -9.00 2.12
C MET A 71 -7.23 -9.15 2.70
N ASP A 72 -7.71 -10.39 2.80
CA ASP A 72 -8.98 -10.66 3.48
C ASP A 72 -8.85 -10.56 5.00
N ASP A 73 -7.64 -10.79 5.53
CA ASP A 73 -7.27 -10.55 6.92
C ASP A 73 -5.86 -9.95 7.01
N ILE A 74 -5.76 -8.71 7.48
CA ILE A 74 -4.49 -7.97 7.68
C ILE A 74 -3.63 -8.62 8.75
N ALA A 75 -4.17 -9.50 9.61
CA ALA A 75 -3.38 -10.28 10.56
C ALA A 75 -2.29 -11.12 9.87
N PHE A 76 -2.45 -11.42 8.57
CA PHE A 76 -1.46 -12.11 7.74
C PHE A 76 -0.05 -11.50 7.84
N VAL A 77 0.07 -10.17 7.99
CA VAL A 77 1.37 -9.48 8.09
C VAL A 77 2.20 -9.89 9.32
N LYS A 78 1.57 -10.55 10.30
CA LYS A 78 2.22 -11.09 11.50
C LYS A 78 2.56 -12.59 11.38
N SER A 79 2.21 -13.22 10.27
CA SER A 79 2.41 -14.67 10.06
C SER A 79 3.86 -15.00 9.68
N ASP A 80 4.26 -16.27 9.89
CA ASP A 80 5.55 -16.76 9.43
C ASP A 80 5.64 -16.82 7.90
N GLU A 81 4.51 -17.06 7.23
CA GLU A 81 4.45 -17.03 5.76
C GLU A 81 4.79 -15.63 5.22
N PHE A 82 4.23 -14.58 5.81
CA PHE A 82 4.57 -13.20 5.44
C PHE A 82 6.04 -12.87 5.72
N ARG A 83 6.59 -13.31 6.87
CA ARG A 83 8.03 -13.16 7.18
C ARG A 83 8.93 -13.90 6.19
N GLY A 84 8.42 -14.92 5.52
CA GLY A 84 9.13 -15.70 4.52
C GLY A 84 9.24 -15.04 3.15
N ILE A 85 8.54 -13.92 2.89
CA ILE A 85 8.62 -13.18 1.63
C ILE A 85 10.04 -12.63 1.45
N GLN A 86 10.65 -12.91 0.31
CA GLN A 86 12.01 -12.54 0.00
C GLN A 86 12.10 -11.10 -0.50
N PHE A 87 13.07 -10.38 0.07
CA PHE A 87 13.47 -9.03 -0.36
C PHE A 87 14.85 -9.06 -1.04
N LYS A 88 15.37 -10.26 -1.28
CA LYS A 88 16.66 -10.51 -1.91
C LYS A 88 16.46 -11.20 -3.25
N SER A 89 17.14 -10.74 -4.29
CA SER A 89 17.20 -11.41 -5.58
C SER A 89 18.59 -11.31 -6.23
N ALA A 90 18.93 -12.31 -7.03
CA ALA A 90 20.12 -12.31 -7.89
C ALA A 90 19.99 -11.33 -9.07
N SER A 91 18.77 -10.90 -9.43
CA SER A 91 18.55 -9.87 -10.46
C SER A 91 18.80 -8.46 -9.94
N LEU A 92 18.88 -8.29 -8.61
CA LEU A 92 19.23 -7.02 -7.98
C LEU A 92 20.76 -6.89 -7.83
N PRO A 93 21.32 -5.70 -8.05
CA PRO A 93 22.76 -5.44 -7.94
C PRO A 93 23.27 -5.48 -6.49
N GLY A 94 24.59 -5.55 -6.33
CA GLY A 94 25.24 -5.42 -5.03
C GLY A 94 24.91 -6.56 -4.08
N SER A 95 24.36 -6.25 -2.90
CA SER A 95 23.92 -7.24 -1.91
C SER A 95 22.74 -8.09 -2.40
N GLY A 96 22.06 -7.62 -3.44
CA GLY A 96 20.81 -8.18 -3.95
C GLY A 96 19.60 -7.88 -3.09
N VAL A 97 19.73 -7.09 -2.00
CA VAL A 97 18.63 -6.77 -1.07
C VAL A 97 18.00 -5.43 -1.43
N ILE A 98 16.69 -5.40 -1.69
CA ILE A 98 16.03 -4.18 -2.18
C ILE A 98 16.10 -3.02 -1.19
N TYR A 99 16.11 -3.28 0.12
CA TYR A 99 16.24 -2.26 1.16
C TYR A 99 17.57 -1.49 1.12
N ASP A 100 18.61 -2.04 0.48
CA ASP A 100 19.90 -1.36 0.29
C ASP A 100 19.88 -0.43 -0.94
N LEU A 101 18.88 -0.56 -1.82
CA LEU A 101 18.83 0.06 -3.15
C LEU A 101 17.67 1.04 -3.32
N ALA A 102 16.58 0.86 -2.55
CA ALA A 102 15.38 1.66 -2.62
C ALA A 102 14.89 2.05 -1.22
N ASP A 103 14.34 3.26 -1.13
CA ASP A 103 13.62 3.74 0.04
C ASP A 103 12.15 3.31 -0.08
N LEU A 104 11.70 2.49 0.86
CA LEU A 104 10.38 1.87 0.89
C LEU A 104 9.59 2.36 2.11
N ASP A 105 8.49 3.07 1.86
CA ASP A 105 7.48 3.40 2.86
C ASP A 105 6.39 2.32 2.83
N VAL A 106 6.40 1.46 3.85
CA VAL A 106 5.55 0.27 3.97
C VAL A 106 4.48 0.52 5.02
N ARG A 107 3.21 0.41 4.63
CA ARG A 107 2.07 0.68 5.51
C ARG A 107 1.05 -0.45 5.48
N ASN A 108 0.58 -0.80 6.67
CA ASN A 108 -0.46 -1.81 6.89
C ASN A 108 -1.75 -1.12 7.28
N ASP A 109 -2.67 -1.02 6.33
CA ASP A 109 -3.92 -0.30 6.49
C ASP A 109 -5.07 -1.27 6.72
N ARG A 110 -5.70 -1.22 7.89
CA ARG A 110 -6.93 -1.97 8.16
C ARG A 110 -8.13 -1.23 7.55
N LEU A 111 -9.02 -1.95 6.89
CA LEU A 111 -10.28 -1.39 6.42
C LEU A 111 -11.18 -1.06 7.62
N VAL A 112 -11.45 0.22 7.82
CA VAL A 112 -12.36 0.69 8.88
C VAL A 112 -13.79 0.76 8.37
N GLN A 113 -13.99 1.17 7.11
CA GLN A 113 -15.32 1.42 6.55
C GLN A 113 -15.32 1.30 5.02
N VAL A 114 -16.45 0.81 4.50
CA VAL A 114 -16.84 1.00 3.09
C VAL A 114 -18.03 1.93 3.06
N TYR A 115 -17.91 3.05 2.34
CA TYR A 115 -19.00 4.01 2.16
C TYR A 115 -19.49 3.95 0.71
N ASP A 116 -20.65 3.34 0.49
CA ASP A 116 -21.30 3.18 -0.82
C ASP A 116 -22.80 3.50 -0.70
N PRO A 117 -23.17 4.80 -0.58
CA PRO A 117 -24.56 5.21 -0.33
C PRO A 117 -25.49 4.87 -1.50
N ARG A 118 -24.94 4.64 -2.70
CA ARG A 118 -25.69 4.25 -3.90
C ARG A 118 -25.72 2.74 -4.11
N SER A 119 -25.12 1.96 -3.21
CA SER A 119 -25.04 0.49 -3.26
C SER A 119 -24.61 -0.03 -4.64
N LYS A 120 -23.63 0.63 -5.26
CA LYS A 120 -23.10 0.22 -6.57
C LYS A 120 -22.37 -1.12 -6.45
N GLY A 121 -21.73 -1.40 -5.32
CA GLY A 121 -20.96 -2.61 -5.11
C GLY A 121 -19.59 -2.59 -5.77
N LYS A 122 -19.00 -3.78 -5.92
CA LYS A 122 -17.62 -3.96 -6.42
C LYS A 122 -17.52 -3.69 -7.92
N GLY A 123 -16.37 -3.19 -8.38
CA GLY A 123 -16.03 -3.13 -9.81
C GLY A 123 -16.48 -1.87 -10.56
N HIS A 124 -16.97 -0.86 -9.85
CA HIS A 124 -17.53 0.35 -10.47
C HIS A 124 -16.60 1.57 -10.52
N THR A 125 -15.32 1.43 -10.14
CA THR A 125 -14.38 2.56 -10.15
C THR A 125 -13.40 2.52 -11.32
N ARG A 126 -13.18 3.67 -11.95
CA ARG A 126 -12.13 3.88 -12.96
C ARG A 126 -10.84 4.44 -12.37
N SER A 127 -10.91 4.97 -11.15
CA SER A 127 -9.82 5.71 -10.52
C SER A 127 -9.76 5.38 -9.03
N LEU A 128 -8.57 5.50 -8.46
CA LEU A 128 -8.34 5.38 -7.02
C LEU A 128 -7.83 6.73 -6.52
N VAL A 129 -8.37 7.19 -5.40
CA VAL A 129 -7.86 8.37 -4.70
C VAL A 129 -7.35 7.88 -3.35
N LEU A 130 -6.05 8.08 -3.12
CA LEU A 130 -5.42 7.83 -1.83
C LEU A 130 -5.18 9.19 -1.17
N ASN A 131 -5.73 9.37 0.02
CA ASN A 131 -5.55 10.59 0.81
C ASN A 131 -5.05 10.23 2.20
N GLN A 132 -4.05 10.97 2.67
CA GLN A 132 -3.46 10.79 3.98
C GLN A 132 -3.46 12.12 4.69
N VAL A 133 -3.90 12.10 5.94
CA VAL A 133 -4.11 13.28 6.75
C VAL A 133 -3.44 13.05 8.09
N GLU A 134 -2.56 13.96 8.46
CA GLU A 134 -2.10 14.10 9.83
C GLU A 134 -3.04 15.06 10.56
N LEU A 135 -3.58 14.65 11.70
CA LEU A 135 -4.52 15.48 12.46
C LEU A 135 -3.78 16.57 13.22
N GLY A 136 -4.32 17.79 13.17
CA GLY A 136 -3.86 18.89 14.00
C GLY A 136 -4.05 18.59 15.50
N GLY A 137 -3.20 19.18 16.33
CA GLY A 137 -3.28 18.99 17.78
C GLY A 137 -4.66 19.34 18.34
N GLY A 138 -5.21 18.43 19.16
CA GLY A 138 -6.52 18.60 19.79
C GLY A 138 -7.72 18.07 19.00
N ILE A 139 -7.51 17.58 17.76
CA ILE A 139 -8.55 16.89 16.99
C ILE A 139 -8.48 15.40 17.32
N SER A 140 -9.59 14.82 17.76
CA SER A 140 -9.72 13.38 17.96
C SER A 140 -10.05 12.63 16.66
N ASP A 141 -9.68 11.35 16.58
CA ASP A 141 -10.03 10.48 15.46
C ASP A 141 -11.55 10.43 15.20
N GLN A 142 -12.35 10.52 16.28
CA GLN A 142 -13.80 10.48 16.17
C GLN A 142 -14.39 11.78 15.61
N GLU A 143 -13.83 12.94 15.98
CA GLU A 143 -14.21 14.22 15.39
C GLU A 143 -13.84 14.25 13.90
N PHE A 144 -12.65 13.76 13.54
CA PHE A 144 -12.24 13.64 12.14
C PHE A 144 -13.15 12.69 11.35
N ASP A 145 -13.43 11.49 11.86
CA ASP A 145 -14.30 10.51 11.19
C ASP A 145 -15.71 11.08 10.98
N THR A 146 -16.25 11.80 11.98
CA THR A 146 -17.56 12.46 11.88
C THR A 146 -17.56 13.51 10.76
N TRP A 147 -16.57 14.39 10.74
CA TRP A 147 -16.43 15.42 9.71
C TRP A 147 -16.23 14.81 8.32
N PHE A 148 -15.32 13.83 8.19
CA PHE A 148 -14.98 13.21 6.91
C PHE A 148 -16.20 12.54 6.27
N ARG A 149 -17.06 11.90 7.08
CA ARG A 149 -18.31 11.29 6.60
C ARG A 149 -19.31 12.31 6.08
N ASP A 150 -19.47 13.43 6.78
CA ASP A 150 -20.36 14.50 6.34
C ASP A 150 -19.87 15.11 5.03
N GLU A 151 -18.58 15.41 4.93
CA GLU A 151 -17.99 16.08 3.77
C GLU A 151 -17.90 15.15 2.53
N VAL A 152 -17.31 13.96 2.67
CA VAL A 152 -17.20 13.00 1.56
C VAL A 152 -18.55 12.45 1.16
N GLY A 153 -19.47 12.30 2.12
CA GLY A 153 -20.86 11.92 1.85
C GLY A 153 -21.58 12.90 0.92
N ARG A 154 -21.30 14.20 1.05
CA ARG A 154 -21.83 15.24 0.15
C ARG A 154 -21.20 15.16 -1.23
N CYS A 155 -19.89 14.95 -1.35
CA CYS A 155 -19.21 14.87 -2.65
C CYS A 155 -19.63 13.65 -3.50
N GLY A 156 -19.97 12.52 -2.88
CA GLY A 156 -20.45 11.31 -3.58
C GLY A 156 -21.86 11.40 -4.17
N SER A 157 -22.55 12.54 -3.99
CA SER A 157 -23.92 12.76 -4.44
C SER A 157 -24.04 13.37 -5.84
N VAL A 158 -22.93 13.65 -6.53
CA VAL A 158 -22.90 14.11 -7.92
C VAL A 158 -23.01 12.94 -8.92
#